data_AF-A0A0D8XWS8-F1
#
_entry.id   AF-A0A0D8XWS8-F1
#
_cell.length_a   1.000
_cell.length_b   1.000
_cell.length_c   1.000
_cell.angle_alpha   90.00
_cell.angle_beta   90.00
_cell.angle_gamma   90.00
#
_symmetry.space_group_name_H-M   'P 1'
#
loop_
_entity.id
_entity.type
_entity.pdbx_description
1 polymer ?
#
loop_
_entity_poly.entity_id
_entity_poly.type
_entity_poly.pdbx_seq_one_letter_code
_entity_poly.pdbx_strand_id
1 'polypeptide(L)'
;MSLQVWNIITCPKKRFGRCCKLAVRIICRLLGKDECTSRFNEIFADIEGRVSMENPDVCVNALQVISEFHRSLPQQFGTRVRTLITEFVVPGLILSPDSDDDTNESHDLSTPLEERSVSQYCLPKVSWLSFLTMMQLR
;
A
#
# COMPACT_ATOMS: atom_id res chain seq x y z
N MET A 1 -22.37 10.56 -8.53
CA MET A 1 -21.24 9.63 -8.78
C MET A 1 -20.04 9.83 -7.85
N SER A 2 -19.79 11.01 -7.27
CA SER A 2 -18.53 11.28 -6.54
C SER A 2 -18.35 10.46 -5.25
N LEU A 3 -19.34 10.39 -4.35
CA LEU A 3 -19.22 9.68 -3.05
C LEU A 3 -18.92 8.18 -3.15
N GLN A 4 -19.46 7.49 -4.16
CA GLN A 4 -19.38 6.03 -4.26
C GLN A 4 -17.97 5.52 -4.57
N VAL A 5 -17.18 6.30 -5.32
CA VAL A 5 -15.83 5.88 -5.71
C VAL A 5 -14.83 6.11 -4.57
N TRP A 6 -15.06 7.12 -3.72
CA TRP A 6 -14.28 7.33 -2.50
C TRP A 6 -14.51 6.21 -1.49
N ASN A 7 -15.72 5.65 -1.42
CA ASN A 7 -16.01 4.45 -0.61
C ASN A 7 -15.23 3.22 -1.08
N ILE A 8 -14.85 3.15 -2.37
CA ILE A 8 -13.98 2.08 -2.88
C ILE A 8 -12.56 2.27 -2.37
N ILE A 9 -12.05 3.51 -2.39
CA ILE A 9 -10.69 3.87 -1.95
C ILE A 9 -10.52 3.60 -0.45
N THR A 10 -11.53 3.91 0.35
CA THR A 10 -11.51 3.71 1.81
C THR A 10 -12.02 2.34 2.24
N CYS A 11 -12.31 1.42 1.31
CA CYS A 11 -12.81 0.08 1.62
C CYS A 11 -11.73 -0.77 2.32
N PRO A 12 -11.94 -1.24 3.57
CA PRO A 12 -10.97 -2.06 4.30
C PRO A 12 -11.10 -3.57 3.99
N LYS A 13 -11.80 -3.96 2.92
CA LYS A 13 -11.98 -5.39 2.60
C LYS A 13 -10.68 -6.00 2.08
N LYS A 14 -10.40 -7.25 2.49
CA LYS A 14 -9.26 -8.03 1.96
C LYS A 14 -9.34 -8.16 0.44
N ARG A 15 -8.19 -8.20 -0.23
CA ARG A 15 -8.04 -8.39 -1.70
C ARG A 15 -8.72 -7.31 -2.57
N PHE A 16 -9.07 -6.15 -2.00
CA PHE A 16 -9.67 -5.04 -2.74
C PHE A 16 -8.64 -4.10 -3.39
N GLY A 17 -7.35 -4.32 -3.16
CA GLY A 17 -6.28 -3.41 -3.56
C GLY A 17 -6.30 -3.04 -5.04
N ARG A 18 -6.53 -4.00 -5.96
CA ARG A 18 -6.64 -3.71 -7.40
C ARG A 18 -7.78 -2.73 -7.70
N CYS A 19 -8.92 -2.88 -7.03
CA CYS A 19 -10.06 -1.97 -7.18
C CYS A 19 -9.74 -0.59 -6.62
N CYS A 20 -9.13 -0.51 -5.43
CA CYS A 20 -8.73 0.76 -4.83
C CYS A 20 -7.70 1.51 -5.71
N LYS A 21 -6.69 0.79 -6.20
CA LYS A 21 -5.68 1.28 -7.14
C LYS A 21 -6.31 1.88 -8.40
N LEU A 22 -7.25 1.17 -9.01
CA LEU A 22 -7.96 1.64 -10.21
C LEU A 22 -8.87 2.84 -9.90
N ALA A 23 -9.54 2.83 -8.75
CA ALA A 23 -10.38 3.94 -8.30
C ALA A 23 -9.56 5.23 -8.19
N VAL A 24 -8.38 5.19 -7.55
CA VAL A 24 -7.46 6.35 -7.45
C VAL A 24 -7.08 6.87 -8.84
N ARG A 25 -6.73 5.99 -9.78
CA ARG A 25 -6.39 6.41 -11.16
C ARG A 25 -7.55 7.11 -11.86
N ILE A 26 -8.77 6.61 -11.66
CA ILE A 26 -9.97 7.18 -12.27
C ILE A 26 -10.24 8.55 -11.66
N ILE A 27 -10.24 8.69 -10.33
CA ILE A 27 -10.53 9.99 -9.69
C ILE A 27 -9.49 11.05 -10.00
N CYS A 28 -8.20 10.72 -10.00
CA CYS A 28 -7.15 11.68 -10.29
C CYS A 28 -7.21 12.19 -11.73
N ARG A 29 -7.79 11.40 -12.65
CA ARG A 29 -8.05 11.82 -14.03
C ARG A 29 -9.34 12.64 -14.17
N LEU A 30 -10.35 12.40 -13.34
CA LEU A 30 -11.67 13.02 -13.48
C LEU A 30 -11.86 14.30 -12.67
N LEU A 31 -11.38 14.33 -11.42
CA LEU A 31 -11.68 15.40 -10.45
C LEU A 31 -10.64 16.52 -10.44
N GLY A 32 -9.57 16.40 -11.21
CA GLY A 32 -8.48 17.38 -11.25
C GLY A 32 -7.67 17.43 -9.94
N LYS A 33 -6.64 18.28 -9.94
CA LYS A 33 -5.63 18.34 -8.87
C LYS A 33 -6.21 18.83 -7.54
N ASP A 34 -6.99 19.90 -7.55
CA ASP A 34 -7.42 20.58 -6.33
C ASP A 34 -8.45 19.76 -5.55
N GLU A 35 -9.44 19.20 -6.23
CA GLU A 35 -10.44 18.35 -5.58
C GLU A 35 -9.81 17.05 -5.05
N CYS A 36 -8.91 16.41 -5.82
CA CYS A 36 -8.20 15.24 -5.34
C CYS A 36 -7.34 15.55 -4.11
N THR A 37 -6.70 16.72 -4.07
CA THR A 37 -5.87 17.12 -2.92
C THR A 37 -6.73 17.36 -1.69
N SER A 38 -7.85 18.08 -1.83
CA SER A 38 -8.78 18.31 -0.71
C SER A 38 -9.31 17.00 -0.14
N ARG A 39 -9.82 16.12 -1.00
CA ARG A 39 -10.41 14.84 -0.59
C ARG A 39 -9.39 13.87 -0.03
N PHE A 40 -8.18 13.84 -0.60
CA PHE A 40 -7.11 13.03 -0.04
C PHE A 40 -6.75 13.47 1.38
N ASN A 41 -6.69 14.77 1.65
CA ASN A 41 -6.41 15.27 3.01
C ASN A 41 -7.45 14.81 4.03
N GLU A 42 -8.73 14.70 3.63
CA GLU A 42 -9.81 14.21 4.50
C GLU A 42 -9.64 12.72 4.84
N ILE A 43 -9.16 11.90 3.91
CA ILE A 43 -9.09 10.44 4.08
C ILE A 43 -7.69 9.92 4.41
N PHE A 44 -6.66 10.78 4.39
CA PHE A 44 -5.27 10.34 4.51
C PHE A 44 -4.99 9.68 5.85
N ALA A 45 -5.43 10.28 6.95
CA ALA A 45 -5.24 9.73 8.29
C ALA A 45 -5.83 8.32 8.43
N ASP A 46 -7.02 8.10 7.84
CA ASP A 46 -7.68 6.78 7.84
C ASP A 46 -6.91 5.74 7.02
N ILE A 47 -6.27 6.14 5.92
CA ILE A 47 -5.48 5.25 5.07
C ILE A 47 -4.11 4.99 5.71
N GLU A 48 -3.50 6.02 6.29
CA GLU A 48 -2.23 5.95 7.01
C GLU A 48 -2.33 5.03 8.23
N GLY A 49 -3.41 5.13 9.03
CA GLY A 49 -3.65 4.25 10.17
C GLY A 49 -3.79 2.76 9.81
N ARG A 50 -3.97 2.43 8.52
CA ARG A 50 -4.02 1.04 8.03
C ARG A 50 -2.66 0.51 7.61
N VAL A 51 -1.62 1.35 7.59
CA VAL A 51 -0.25 0.96 7.26
C VAL A 51 0.37 0.30 8.48
N SER A 52 -0.03 -0.93 8.76
CA SER A 52 0.43 -1.74 9.89
C SER A 52 0.51 -3.22 9.51
N MET A 53 1.41 -3.97 10.16
CA MET A 53 1.53 -5.42 9.98
C MET A 53 0.44 -6.20 10.73
N GLU A 54 -0.36 -5.56 11.59
CA GLU A 54 -1.50 -6.19 12.28
C GLU A 54 -2.54 -6.78 11.31
N ASN A 55 -2.69 -6.18 10.13
CA ASN A 55 -3.57 -6.69 9.08
C ASN A 55 -2.90 -6.57 7.69
N PRO A 56 -2.08 -7.55 7.30
CA PRO A 56 -1.26 -7.49 6.09
C PRO A 56 -2.07 -7.21 4.81
N ASP A 57 -3.25 -7.81 4.67
CA ASP A 57 -4.13 -7.61 3.51
C ASP A 57 -4.63 -6.17 3.40
N VAL A 58 -5.05 -5.58 4.53
CA VAL A 58 -5.55 -4.21 4.58
C VAL A 58 -4.41 -3.22 4.42
N CYS A 59 -3.25 -3.54 4.97
CA CYS A 59 -2.03 -2.80 4.75
C CYS A 59 -1.72 -2.68 3.26
N VAL A 60 -1.60 -3.81 2.54
CA VAL A 60 -1.34 -3.83 1.08
C VAL A 60 -2.29 -2.92 0.31
N ASN A 61 -3.58 -2.93 0.64
CA ASN A 61 -4.55 -2.04 -0.01
C ASN A 61 -4.23 -0.55 0.24
N ALA A 62 -3.94 -0.18 1.50
CA ALA A 62 -3.56 1.18 1.86
C ALA A 62 -2.31 1.63 1.10
N LEU A 63 -1.30 0.75 0.99
CA LEU A 63 -0.06 1.06 0.25
C LEU A 63 -0.35 1.32 -1.22
N GLN A 64 -1.21 0.49 -1.83
CA GLN A 64 -1.58 0.64 -3.24
C GLN A 64 -2.32 1.96 -3.50
N VAL A 65 -3.17 2.39 -2.57
CA VAL A 65 -3.87 3.68 -2.64
C VAL A 65 -2.87 4.84 -2.54
N ILE A 66 -2.03 4.85 -1.50
CA ILE A 66 -1.02 5.89 -1.28
C ILE A 66 -0.07 5.99 -2.48
N SER A 67 0.36 4.83 -2.98
CA SER A 67 1.24 4.72 -4.14
C SER A 67 0.66 5.39 -5.39
N GLU A 68 -0.62 5.16 -5.68
CA GLU A 68 -1.27 5.73 -6.86
C GLU A 68 -1.56 7.23 -6.70
N PHE A 69 -1.85 7.70 -5.49
CA PHE A 69 -1.96 9.14 -5.24
C PHE A 69 -0.61 9.83 -5.44
N HIS A 70 0.46 9.30 -4.85
CA HIS A 70 1.82 9.81 -5.05
C HIS A 70 2.20 9.82 -6.54
N ARG A 71 1.90 8.74 -7.27
CA ARG A 71 2.18 8.65 -8.71
C ARG A 71 1.40 9.70 -9.52
N SER A 72 0.16 9.96 -9.16
CA SER A 72 -0.73 10.87 -9.89
C SER A 72 -0.41 12.34 -9.60
N LEU A 73 -0.10 12.66 -8.34
CA LEU A 73 0.08 14.03 -7.85
C LEU A 73 1.34 14.13 -6.95
N PRO A 74 2.54 13.88 -7.49
CA PRO A 74 3.77 13.75 -6.70
C PRO A 74 4.15 15.03 -5.96
N GLN A 75 3.87 16.20 -6.52
CA GLN A 75 4.16 17.47 -5.86
C GLN A 75 3.31 17.71 -4.60
N GLN A 76 2.08 17.19 -4.58
CA GLN A 76 1.16 17.45 -3.47
C GLN A 76 1.34 16.44 -2.34
N PHE A 77 1.66 15.20 -2.68
CA PHE A 77 1.72 14.09 -1.72
C PHE A 77 3.13 13.59 -1.44
N GLY A 78 4.13 14.01 -2.24
CA GLY A 78 5.52 13.57 -2.16
C GLY A 78 6.12 13.65 -0.76
N THR A 79 6.01 14.81 -0.10
CA THR A 79 6.59 15.01 1.23
C THR A 79 5.97 14.09 2.27
N ARG A 80 4.64 14.02 2.35
CA ARG A 80 3.96 13.14 3.33
C ARG A 80 4.25 11.67 3.10
N VAL A 81 4.26 11.25 1.84
CA VAL A 81 4.58 9.85 1.51
C VAL A 81 6.03 9.52 1.84
N ARG A 82 6.97 10.45 1.65
CA ARG A 82 8.36 10.27 2.10
C ARG A 82 8.45 10.13 3.61
N THR A 83 7.76 10.98 4.38
CA THR A 83 7.70 10.88 5.86
C THR A 83 7.14 9.53 6.30
N LEU A 84 6.01 9.12 5.72
CA LEU A 84 5.42 7.80 5.99
C LEU A 84 6.42 6.66 5.73
N ILE A 85 7.18 6.76 4.65
CA ILE A 85 8.20 5.76 4.31
C ILE A 85 9.29 5.69 5.39
N THR A 86 9.87 6.83 5.72
CA THR A 86 11.03 6.90 6.60
C THR A 86 10.69 6.56 8.04
N GLU A 87 9.50 6.94 8.50
CA GLU A 87 9.10 6.82 9.90
C GLU A 87 8.39 5.50 10.21
N PHE A 88 7.58 4.99 9.26
CA PHE A 88 6.71 3.83 9.53
C PHE A 88 7.04 2.63 8.66
N VAL A 89 7.18 2.83 7.34
CA VAL A 89 7.31 1.69 6.41
C VAL A 89 8.67 1.01 6.53
N VAL A 90 9.75 1.78 6.49
CA VAL A 90 11.09 1.19 6.55
C VAL A 90 11.31 0.52 7.91
N PRO A 91 11.09 1.17 9.06
CA PRO A 91 11.33 0.55 10.35
C PRO A 91 10.31 -0.55 10.68
N GLY A 92 9.02 -0.29 10.44
CA GLY A 92 7.92 -1.13 10.92
C GLY A 92 7.44 -2.21 9.95
N LEU A 93 7.76 -2.12 8.66
CA LEU A 93 7.39 -3.15 7.68
C LEU A 93 8.59 -3.84 7.05
N ILE A 94 9.58 -3.09 6.56
CA ILE A 94 10.70 -3.67 5.82
C ILE A 94 11.71 -4.32 6.77
N LEU A 95 12.12 -3.56 7.78
CA LEU A 95 13.10 -4.00 8.77
C LEU A 95 12.47 -4.76 9.94
N SER A 96 11.13 -4.85 10.00
CA SER A 96 10.46 -5.60 11.06
C SER A 96 10.85 -7.07 11.00
N PRO A 97 11.29 -7.65 12.14
CA PRO A 97 11.61 -9.06 12.27
C PRO A 97 10.36 -9.95 12.27
N ASP A 98 9.15 -9.36 12.21
CA ASP A 98 7.90 -10.10 12.12
C ASP A 98 7.96 -11.08 10.94
N SER A 99 7.93 -12.35 11.33
CA SER A 99 7.88 -13.52 10.48
C SER A 99 6.84 -14.44 11.08
N ASP A 100 6.29 -15.35 10.28
CA ASP A 100 5.36 -16.34 10.81
C ASP A 100 6.13 -17.21 11.83
N ASP A 101 5.77 -17.13 13.12
CA ASP A 101 6.43 -17.82 14.25
C ASP A 101 6.51 -19.35 14.05
N ASP A 102 5.73 -19.89 13.11
CA ASP A 102 5.68 -21.31 12.74
C ASP A 102 6.62 -21.71 11.60
N THR A 103 7.49 -20.83 11.07
CA THR A 103 8.43 -21.20 9.99
C THR A 103 9.68 -21.96 10.49
N ASN A 104 9.50 -22.82 11.50
CA ASN A 104 10.45 -23.86 11.88
C ASN A 104 10.27 -25.16 11.06
N GLU A 105 9.62 -25.09 9.91
CA GLU A 105 9.52 -26.23 8.99
C GLU A 105 10.70 -26.24 8.03
N SER A 106 11.51 -27.28 8.18
CA SER A 106 12.60 -27.69 7.30
C SER A 106 12.43 -27.17 5.86
N HIS A 107 13.31 -26.26 5.43
CA HIS A 107 13.42 -25.89 4.04
C HIS A 107 13.89 -27.10 3.23
N ASP A 108 12.95 -27.94 2.80
CA ASP A 108 13.22 -28.93 1.78
C ASP A 108 13.51 -28.16 0.48
N LEU A 109 14.78 -28.09 0.11
CA LEU A 109 15.23 -27.37 -1.08
C LEU A 109 14.75 -28.05 -2.38
N SER A 110 14.14 -29.23 -2.28
CA SER A 110 13.61 -29.98 -3.42
C SER A 110 12.23 -29.50 -3.89
N THR A 111 11.47 -28.77 -3.07
CA THR A 111 10.18 -28.20 -3.51
C THR A 111 10.42 -26.95 -4.36
N PRO A 112 9.88 -26.88 -5.60
CA PRO A 112 9.93 -25.69 -6.44
C PRO A 112 9.47 -24.45 -5.70
N LEU A 113 10.11 -23.31 -5.96
CA LEU A 113 9.80 -22.03 -5.29
C LEU A 113 8.34 -21.60 -5.51
N GLU A 114 7.73 -21.94 -6.66
CA GLU A 114 6.34 -21.60 -6.95
C GLU A 114 5.32 -22.37 -6.10
N GLU A 115 5.70 -23.52 -5.55
CA GLU A 115 4.83 -24.40 -4.76
C GLU A 115 4.92 -24.12 -3.25
N ARG A 116 5.85 -23.26 -2.82
CA ARG A 116 6.05 -22.92 -1.41
C ARG A 116 4.99 -21.94 -0.94
N SER A 117 4.43 -22.19 0.25
CA SER A 117 3.58 -21.22 0.92
C SER A 117 4.36 -19.94 1.21
N VAL A 118 3.86 -18.82 0.70
CA VAL A 118 4.48 -17.51 0.91
C VAL A 118 3.96 -16.91 2.21
N SER A 119 4.89 -16.43 3.05
CA SER A 119 4.55 -15.73 4.28
C SER A 119 3.56 -14.58 4.02
N GLN A 120 2.58 -14.41 4.90
CA GLN A 120 1.60 -13.32 4.80
C GLN A 120 2.24 -11.93 4.87
N TYR A 121 3.43 -11.81 5.47
CA TYR A 121 4.20 -10.57 5.57
C TYR A 121 5.00 -10.26 4.28
N CYS A 122 5.14 -11.23 3.38
CA CYS A 122 5.90 -11.06 2.14
C CYS A 122 5.22 -10.07 1.18
N LEU A 123 3.90 -10.19 0.99
CA LEU A 123 3.15 -9.34 0.06
C LEU A 123 3.20 -7.84 0.42
N PRO A 124 3.01 -7.43 1.69
CA PRO A 124 3.24 -6.04 2.12
C PRO A 124 4.65 -5.55 1.79
N LYS A 125 5.68 -6.34 2.13
CA LYS A 125 7.10 -6.02 1.89
C LYS A 125 7.38 -5.85 0.38
N VAL A 126 6.93 -6.77 -0.47
CA VAL A 126 7.10 -6.72 -1.94
C VAL A 126 6.33 -5.54 -2.57
N SER A 127 5.10 -5.30 -2.12
CA SER A 127 4.28 -4.18 -2.62
C SER A 127 4.97 -2.84 -2.37
N TRP A 128 5.61 -2.68 -1.21
CA TRP A 128 6.37 -1.46 -0.90
C TRP A 128 7.69 -1.35 -1.65
N LEU A 129 8.48 -2.42 -1.76
CA LEU A 129 9.71 -2.41 -2.55
C LEU A 129 9.44 -1.98 -4.00
N SER A 130 8.38 -2.54 -4.59
CA SER A 130 7.91 -2.15 -5.93
C SER A 130 7.58 -0.66 -6.02
N PHE A 131 7.03 -0.07 -4.96
CA PHE A 131 6.74 1.36 -4.92
C PHE A 131 7.99 2.23 -4.77
N LEU A 132 8.94 1.84 -3.91
CA LEU A 132 10.19 2.57 -3.71
C LEU A 132 10.98 2.66 -5.02
N THR A 133 11.04 1.57 -5.80
CA THR A 133 11.65 1.58 -7.13
C THR A 133 10.95 2.57 -8.08
N MET A 134 9.61 2.66 -8.02
CA MET A 134 8.85 3.64 -8.82
C MET A 134 9.07 5.09 -8.38
N MET A 135 9.41 5.34 -7.11
CA MET A 135 9.70 6.69 -6.61
C MET A 135 11.09 7.20 -7.00
N GLN A 136 12.09 6.32 -7.10
CA GLN A 136 13.48 6.72 -7.39
C GLN A 136 13.77 6.94 -8.88
N LEU A 137 12.95 6.39 -9.78
CA LEU A 137 13.12 6.51 -11.23
C LEU A 137 12.47 7.78 -11.83
N ARG A 138 12.18 8.80 -11.01
CA ARG A 138 11.57 10.08 -11.41
C ARG A 138 12.12 11.22 -10.58
#